data_AF-A0A6I0I8C8-F1
#
_entry.id   AF-A0A6I0I8C8-F1
#
_cell.length_a   1.000
_cell.length_b   1.000
_cell.length_c   1.000
_cell.angle_alpha   90.00
_cell.angle_beta   90.00
_cell.angle_gamma   90.00
#
_symmetry.space_group_name_H-M   'P 1'
#
loop_
_entity.id
_entity.type
_entity.pdbx_description
1 polymer ?
#
loop_
_entity_poly.entity_id
_entity_poly.type
_entity_poly.pdbx_seq_one_letter_code
_entity_poly.pdbx_strand_id
1 'polypeptide(L)' 'MTDDQRIRQRTVYIRHYFPGVNLDTISDEEFAMLSEEALWLHEQMLASRMPLSVSIPERIP' A
#
# COMPACT_ATOMS: atom_id res chain seq x y z
N MET A 1 7.25 -9.92 12.22
CA MET A 1 5.84 -9.62 11.94
C MET A 1 5.07 -10.90 12.10
N THR A 2 4.10 -10.97 13.01
CA THR A 2 3.25 -12.15 13.19
C THR A 2 2.16 -12.19 12.11
N ASP A 3 1.57 -13.36 11.85
CA ASP A 3 0.48 -13.49 10.88
C ASP A 3 -0.73 -12.60 11.24
N ASP A 4 -1.05 -12.47 12.53
CA ASP A 4 -2.09 -11.56 13.01
C ASP A 4 -1.79 -10.08 12.68
N GLN A 5 -0.52 -9.68 12.79
CA GLN A 5 -0.12 -8.32 12.41
C GLN A 5 -0.27 -8.11 10.90
N ARG A 6 0.03 -9.15 10.10
CA ARG A 6 -0.14 -9.13 8.64
C ARG A 6 -1.59 -8.96 8.25
N ILE A 7 -2.48 -9.78 8.78
CA ILE A 7 -3.92 -9.70 8.45
C ILE A 7 -4.48 -8.33 8.85
N ARG A 8 -4.16 -7.83 10.05
CA ARG A 8 -4.59 -6.48 10.48
C ARG A 8 -4.11 -5.38 9.53
N GLN A 9 -2.86 -5.44 9.08
CA GLN A 9 -2.33 -4.47 8.13
C GLN A 9 -3.08 -4.53 6.79
N ARG A 10 -3.31 -5.74 6.25
CA ARG A 10 -4.07 -5.91 5.00
C ARG A 10 -5.49 -5.35 5.12
N THR A 11 -6.17 -5.58 6.23
CA THR A 11 -7.48 -4.98 6.54
C THR A 11 -7.43 -3.44 6.48
N VAL A 12 -6.40 -2.83 7.05
CA VAL A 12 -6.22 -1.37 7.03
C VAL A 12 -6.01 -0.86 5.60
N TYR A 13 -5.20 -1.55 4.79
CA TYR A 13 -4.98 -1.15 3.40
C TYR A 13 -6.25 -1.25 2.56
N ILE A 14 -7.02 -2.34 2.66
CA ILE A 14 -8.27 -2.47 1.92
C ILE A 14 -9.23 -1.33 2.28
N ARG A 15 -9.38 -1.00 3.58
CA ARG A 15 -10.21 0.14 4.01
C ARG A 15 -9.74 1.50 3.48
N HIS A 16 -8.43 1.67 3.30
CA HIS A 16 -7.86 2.93 2.83
C HIS A 16 -8.01 3.11 1.30
N TYR A 17 -7.74 2.04 0.53
CA TYR A 17 -7.72 2.11 -0.93
C TYR A 17 -9.07 1.76 -1.58
N PHE A 18 -9.92 1.01 -0.89
CA PHE A 18 -11.24 0.55 -1.37
C PHE A 18 -12.35 0.86 -0.36
N PRO A 19 -12.66 2.13 -0.09
CA PRO A 19 -13.63 2.51 0.97
C PRO A 19 -15.06 2.01 0.74
N GLY A 20 -15.41 1.59 -0.49
CA GLY A 20 -16.71 1.01 -0.82
C GLY A 20 -16.83 -0.50 -0.56
N VAL A 21 -15.72 -1.18 -0.23
CA VAL A 21 -15.73 -2.62 0.04
C VAL A 21 -16.21 -2.87 1.47
N ASN A 22 -17.27 -3.66 1.61
CA ASN A 22 -17.69 -4.18 2.91
C ASN A 22 -16.98 -5.51 3.20
N LEU A 23 -15.98 -5.46 4.09
CA LEU A 23 -15.17 -6.61 4.48
C LEU A 23 -15.96 -7.76 5.13
N ASP A 24 -17.13 -7.47 5.69
CA ASP A 24 -17.98 -8.50 6.33
C ASP A 24 -18.76 -9.32 5.30
N THR A 25 -18.72 -8.93 4.02
CA THR A 25 -19.52 -9.55 2.95
C THR A 25 -18.70 -10.19 1.83
N ILE A 26 -17.39 -9.92 1.77
CA ILE A 26 -16.53 -10.49 0.73
C ILE A 26 -16.06 -11.90 1.09
N SER A 27 -15.81 -12.70 0.06
CA SER A 27 -15.18 -14.02 0.20
C SER A 27 -13.69 -13.91 0.53
N ASP A 28 -13.10 -15.02 0.99
CA ASP A 28 -11.66 -15.11 1.26
C ASP A 28 -10.82 -14.87 -0.01
N GLU A 29 -11.34 -15.27 -1.18
CA GLU A 29 -10.69 -15.05 -2.48
C GLU A 29 -10.67 -13.56 -2.85
N GLU A 30 -11.81 -12.89 -2.72
CA GLU A 30 -11.91 -11.44 -2.91
C GLU A 30 -11.03 -10.68 -1.91
N PHE A 31 -11.00 -11.13 -0.65
CA PHE A 31 -10.10 -10.57 0.36
C PHE A 31 -8.64 -10.71 -0.07
N ALA A 32 -8.22 -11.91 -0.50
CA ALA A 32 -6.85 -12.16 -0.93
C ALA A 32 -6.45 -11.25 -2.10
N MET A 33 -7.29 -11.17 -3.14
CA MET A 33 -7.05 -10.30 -4.30
C MET A 33 -6.94 -8.82 -3.92
N LEU A 34 -7.93 -8.29 -3.21
CA LEU A 34 -7.94 -6.88 -2.78
C LEU A 34 -6.80 -6.57 -1.83
N SER A 35 -6.38 -7.53 -1.00
CA SER A 35 -5.27 -7.34 -0.08
C SER A 35 -3.94 -7.11 -0.80
N GLU A 36 -3.72 -7.80 -1.93
CA GLU A 36 -2.51 -7.64 -2.74
C GLU A 36 -2.55 -6.35 -3.57
N GLU A 37 -3.70 -6.01 -4.15
CA GLU A 37 -3.85 -4.75 -4.88
C GLU A 37 -3.67 -3.54 -3.94
N ALA A 38 -4.26 -3.60 -2.73
CA ALA A 38 -4.12 -2.54 -1.74
C ALA A 38 -2.65 -2.36 -1.26
N LEU A 39 -1.90 -3.46 -1.12
CA LEU A 39 -0.48 -3.39 -0.79
C LEU A 39 0.31 -2.73 -1.93
N TRP A 40 0.06 -3.14 -3.17
CA TRP A 40 0.74 -2.58 -4.33
C TRP A 40 0.50 -1.07 -4.47
N LEU A 41 -0.73 -0.60 -4.23
CA LEU A 41 -1.05 0.82 -4.19
C LEU A 41 -0.31 1.55 -3.06
N HIS A 42 -0.15 0.89 -1.90
CA HIS A 42 0.62 1.44 -0.79
C HIS A 42 2.09 1.59 -1.11
N GLU A 43 2.72 0.57 -1.69
CA GLU A 43 4.13 0.59 -2.07
C GLU A 43 4.42 1.68 -3.11
N GLN A 44 3.53 1.87 -4.10
CA GLN A 44 3.65 2.99 -5.04
C GLN A 44 3.52 4.36 -4.38
N MET A 45 2.59 4.50 -3.44
CA MET A 45 2.44 5.73 -2.67
C MET A 45 3.71 6.03 -1.85
N LEU A 46 4.35 5.02 -1.26
CA LEU A 46 5.63 5.19 -0.57
C LEU A 46 6.76 5.56 -1.55
N ALA A 47 6.83 4.88 -2.70
CA ALA A 47 7.84 5.15 -3.73
C ALA A 47 7.72 6.58 -4.28
N SER A 48 6.50 7.07 -4.53
CA SER A 48 6.25 8.44 -5.00
C SER A 48 6.57 9.52 -3.97
N ARG A 49 6.57 9.17 -2.68
CA ARG A 49 6.94 10.07 -1.57
C ARG A 49 8.44 10.10 -1.30
N MET A 50 9.24 9.29 -1.99
CA MET A 50 10.68 9.35 -1.91
C MET A 50 11.14 10.67 -2.57
N PRO A 51 11.71 11.63 -1.80
CA PRO A 51 12.25 12.83 -2.43
C PRO A 51 13.35 12.38 -3.39
N LEU A 52 13.24 12.78 -4.66
CA LEU A 52 14.37 12.74 -5.57
C LEU A 52 15.54 13.41 -4.83
N SER A 53 16.60 12.67 -4.55
CA SER A 53 17.86 13.29 -4.15
C SER A 53 18.29 14.14 -5.34
N VAL A 54 17.92 15.42 -5.32
CA VAL A 54 18.40 16.38 -6.31
C VAL A 54 19.86 16.59 -5.97
N SER A 55 20.74 15.76 -6.51
CA SER A 55 22.14 16.10 -6.68
C SER A 55 22.15 17.27 -7.66
N ILE A 56 22.16 18.48 -7.12
CA ILE A 56 22.45 19.70 -7.86
C ILE A 56 23.80 19.44 -8.54
N PRO A 57 23.90 19.40 -9.88
CA PRO A 57 25.21 19.32 -10.51
C PRO A 57 25.97 20.57 -10.10
N GLU A 58 27.10 20.38 -9.40
CA GLU A 58 28.03 21.47 -9.10
C GLU A 58 28.30 22.21 -10.40
N ARG A 59 27.95 23.49 -10.43
CA ARG A 59 28.28 24.38 -11.53
C ARG A 59 29.80 24.51 -11.52
N ILE A 60 30.46 23.76 -12.41
CA ILE A 60 31.90 23.86 -12.64
C ILE A 60 32.18 25.32 -13.08
N PRO A 61 33.20 25.99 -12.48
CA PRO A 61 33.47 27.42 -12.66
C PRO A 61 33.77 27.84 -14.10
#